data_AF-A0A0V0SUN4-F1
#
_entry.id   AF-A0A0V0SUN4-F1
#
_cell.length_a   1.000
_cell.length_b   1.000
_cell.length_c   1.000
_cell.angle_alpha   90.00
_cell.angle_beta   90.00
_cell.angle_gamma   90.00
#
_symmetry.space_group_name_H-M   'P 1'
#
loop_
_entity.id
_entity.type
_entity.pdbx_description
1 polymer ?
#
loop_
_entity_poly.entity_id
_entity_poly.type
_entity_poly.pdbx_seq_one_letter_code
_entity_poly.pdbx_strand_id
1 'polypeptide(L)' 'MPVDEVKKKYRGFFDHVCNSTVYVCRWNDNAVVTLASNHLTHHPIGSVQRYSQSQKKHVKIRMPEIVRRYNTSMGG' A
#
# COMPACT_ATOMS: atom_id res chain seq x y z
N MET A 1 0.53 -0.41 12.86
CA MET A 1 0.87 0.99 13.24
C MET A 1 -0.31 1.93 12.99
N PRO A 2 -0.62 2.90 13.88
CA PRO A 2 -1.60 3.97 13.65
C PRO A 2 -1.40 4.73 12.33
N VAL A 3 -2.46 5.34 11.80
CA VAL A 3 -2.42 6.06 10.50
C VAL A 3 -1.40 7.21 10.51
N ASP A 4 -1.34 7.98 11.60
CA ASP A 4 -0.45 9.13 11.72
C ASP A 4 1.03 8.74 11.74
N GLU A 5 1.35 7.58 12.30
CA GLU A 5 2.71 7.04 12.28
C GLU A 5 3.12 6.59 10.88
N VAL A 6 2.21 5.91 10.17
CA VAL A 6 2.45 5.46 8.80
C VAL A 6 2.62 6.65 7.85
N LYS A 7 1.83 7.72 8.02
CA LYS A 7 1.91 8.94 7.22
C LYS A 7 3.26 9.65 7.33
N LYS A 8 3.93 9.55 8.49
CA LYS A 8 5.27 10.10 8.75
C LYS A 8 6.39 9.28 8.09
N LYS A 9 6.14 8.04 7.69
CA LYS A 9 7.13 7.20 6.99
C LYS A 9 7.26 7.62 5.52
N TYR A 10 8.31 7.13 4.87
CA TYR A 10 8.56 7.42 3.45
C TYR A 10 7.41 6.90 2.56
N ARG A 11 7.19 7.56 1.41
CA ARG A 11 6.18 7.15 0.43
C ARG A 11 6.49 5.76 -0.13
N GLY A 12 5.51 4.87 -0.11
CA GLY A 12 5.66 3.45 -0.43
C GLY A 12 5.90 2.57 0.80
N PHE A 13 6.04 3.14 2.00
CA PHE A 13 6.06 2.36 3.23
C PHE A 13 4.72 1.64 3.41
N PHE A 14 4.76 0.42 3.92
CA PHE A 14 3.59 -0.27 4.40
C PHE A 14 3.89 -1.02 5.69
N ASP A 15 2.84 -1.21 6.47
CA ASP A 15 2.81 -2.09 7.63
C ASP A 15 1.65 -3.07 7.48
N HIS A 16 1.70 -4.19 8.19
CA HIS A 16 0.63 -5.17 8.15
C HIS A 16 0.44 -5.89 9.48
N VAL A 17 -0.78 -6.35 9.66
CA VAL A 17 -1.15 -7.29 10.72
C VAL A 17 -1.98 -8.40 10.09
N CYS A 18 -1.80 -9.63 10.55
CA CYS A 18 -2.65 -10.74 10.16
C CYS A 18 -3.10 -11.52 11.39
N ASN A 19 -4.29 -12.08 11.29
CA ASN A 19 -4.71 -13.19 12.14
C ASN A 19 -4.95 -14.41 11.24
N SER A 20 -5.53 -15.47 11.81
CA SER A 20 -5.79 -16.74 11.11
C SER A 20 -6.71 -16.62 9.88
N THR A 21 -7.45 -15.51 9.73
CA THR A 21 -8.52 -15.37 8.73
C THR A 21 -8.37 -14.14 7.86
N VAL A 22 -7.85 -13.04 8.42
CA VAL A 22 -7.82 -11.74 7.77
C VAL A 22 -6.41 -11.16 7.85
N TYR A 23 -5.96 -10.71 6.70
CA TYR A 23 -4.74 -9.96 6.48
C TYR A 23 -5.08 -8.49 6.26
N VAL A 24 -4.50 -7.58 7.04
CA VAL A 24 -4.71 -6.13 6.95
C VAL A 24 -3.39 -5.46 6.59
N CYS A 25 -3.39 -4.70 5.51
CA CYS A 25 -2.25 -3.93 5.02
C CYS A 25 -2.55 -2.43 5.10
N ARG A 26 -1.62 -1.64 5.61
CA ARG A 26 -1.68 -0.18 5.59
C ARG A 26 -0.54 0.37 4.76
N TRP A 27 -0.83 1.09 3.69
CA TRP A 27 0.17 1.59 2.72
C TRP A 27 0.12 3.11 2.60
N ASN A 28 1.29 3.74 2.59
CA ASN A 28 1.45 5.19 2.46
C ASN A 28 1.78 5.58 1.02
N ASP A 29 0.84 6.25 0.33
CA ASP A 29 1.09 6.86 -0.98
C ASP A 29 0.85 8.38 -0.95
N ASN A 30 -0.04 8.94 -1.78
CA ASN A 30 -0.51 10.32 -1.60
C ASN A 30 -1.36 10.46 -0.33
N ALA A 31 -2.08 9.40 0.01
CA ALA A 31 -2.81 9.24 1.26
C ALA A 31 -2.48 7.85 1.84
N VAL A 32 -2.70 7.68 3.13
CA VAL A 32 -2.59 6.37 3.77
C VAL A 32 -3.89 5.61 3.50
N VAL A 33 -3.76 4.42 2.92
CA VAL A 33 -4.87 3.50 2.68
C VAL A 33 -4.73 2.26 3.54
N THR A 34 -5.85 1.71 4.00
CA THR A 34 -5.89 0.43 4.71
C THR A 34 -6.74 -0.54 3.91
N LEU A 35 -6.18 -1.70 3.56
CA LEU A 35 -6.87 -2.77 2.85
C LEU A 35 -6.90 -4.02 3.72
N ALA A 36 -7.99 -4.76 3.67
CA ALA A 36 -8.14 -6.05 4.31
C ALA A 36 -8.49 -7.11 3.27
N SER A 37 -7.94 -8.32 3.42
CA SER A 37 -8.27 -9.46 2.59
C SER A 37 -8.11 -10.75 3.38
N ASN A 38 -8.93 -11.76 3.05
CA ASN A 38 -8.80 -13.12 3.56
C ASN A 38 -7.98 -14.04 2.64
N HIS A 39 -7.61 -13.55 1.44
CA HIS A 39 -6.95 -14.36 0.42
C HIS A 39 -5.65 -13.72 -0.10
N LEU A 40 -5.53 -12.39 0.01
CA LEU A 40 -4.38 -11.64 -0.49
C LEU A 40 -3.53 -11.12 0.66
N THR A 41 -2.21 -11.13 0.46
CA THR A 41 -1.23 -10.57 1.40
C THR A 41 -0.44 -9.44 0.74
N HIS A 42 0.61 -8.96 1.41
CA HIS A 42 1.53 -8.01 0.81
C HIS A 42 2.46 -8.61 -0.25
N HIS A 43 2.58 -9.94 -0.31
CA HIS A 43 3.48 -10.63 -1.24
C HIS A 43 2.77 -11.06 -2.53
N PRO A 44 3.47 -11.01 -3.69
CA PRO A 44 4.81 -10.45 -3.88
C PRO A 44 4.82 -8.91 -3.77
N ILE A 45 5.95 -8.35 -3.36
CA ILE A 45 6.09 -6.89 -3.24
C ILE A 45 6.61 -6.35 -4.57
N GLY A 46 5.73 -5.65 -5.27
CA GLY A 46 6.07 -4.99 -6.53
C GLY A 46 6.60 -3.58 -6.35
N SER A 47 6.79 -2.91 -7.47
CA SER A 47 7.12 -1.49 -7.54
C SER A 47 6.25 -0.79 -8.56
N VAL A 48 5.85 0.45 -8.27
CA VAL A 48 5.03 1.26 -9.17
C VAL A 48 5.66 2.65 -9.35
N GLN A 49 5.58 3.18 -10.57
CA GLN A 49 5.97 4.56 -10.86
C GLN A 49 4.83 5.49 -10.46
N ARG A 50 5.11 6.45 -9.57
CA ARG A 50 4.15 7.47 -9.13
C ARG A 50 4.74 8.85 -9.25
N TYR A 51 3.94 9.82 -9.70
CA TYR A 51 4.36 11.21 -9.68
C TYR A 51 4.38 11.74 -8.25
N SER A 52 5.52 12.30 -7.81
CA SER A 52 5.65 12.96 -6.51
C SER A 52 5.57 14.46 -6.67
N GLN A 53 4.48 15.07 -6.19
CA GLN A 53 4.29 16.53 -6.21
C GLN A 53 5.44 17.25 -5.50
N SER A 54 5.92 16.70 -4.37
CA SER A 54 7.05 17.28 -3.62
C SER A 54 8.40 17.24 -4.36
N GLN A 55 8.61 16.24 -5.23
CA GLN A 55 9.88 16.08 -5.97
C GLN A 55 9.76 16.49 -7.44
N LYS A 56 8.55 16.87 -7.90
CA LYS A 56 8.21 17.19 -9.29
C LYS A 56 8.68 16.17 -10.33
N LYS A 57 8.76 14.89 -9.94
CA LYS A 57 9.23 13.79 -10.79
C LYS A 57 8.52 12.48 -10.47
N HIS A 58 8.64 11.52 -11.39
CA HIS A 58 8.24 10.14 -11.12
C HIS A 58 9.24 9.48 -10.18
N VAL A 59 8.70 8.83 -9.15
CA VAL A 59 9.44 8.05 -8.17
C VAL A 59 8.93 6.62 -8.19
N LYS A 60 9.87 5.68 -8.06
CA LYS A 60 9.58 4.26 -7.94
C LYS A 60 9.35 3.93 -6.48
N ILE A 61 8.14 3.54 -6.12
CA ILE A 61 7.78 3.18 -4.74
C ILE A 61 7.37 1.71 -4.64
N ARG A 62 7.55 1.12 -3.46
CA ARG A 62 7.10 -0.26 -3.18
C ARG A 62 5.58 -0.32 -3.15
N MET A 63 5.02 -1.36 -3.76
CA MET A 63 3.58 -1.60 -3.85
C MET A 63 3.27 -3.04 -3.40
N PRO A 64 2.55 -3.23 -2.29
CA PRO A 64 2.07 -4.55 -1.86
C PRO A 64 1.08 -5.16 -2.86
N GLU A 65 1.10 -6.49 -3.00
CA GLU A 65 0.22 -7.22 -3.93
C GLU A 65 -1.27 -6.94 -3.69
N ILE A 66 -1.70 -6.96 -2.43
CA ILE A 66 -3.08 -6.62 -2.04
C ILE A 66 -3.54 -5.25 -2.59
N VAL A 67 -2.66 -4.24 -2.59
CA VAL A 67 -2.97 -2.91 -3.14
C VAL A 67 -3.10 -2.99 -4.66
N ARG A 68 -2.19 -3.73 -5.31
CA ARG A 68 -2.18 -3.89 -6.77
C ARG A 68 -3.44 -4.58 -7.24
N ARG A 69 -3.79 -5.72 -6.62
CA ARG A 69 -4.98 -6.49 -6.95
C ARG A 69 -6.25 -5.70 -6.75
N TYR A 70 -6.38 -4.99 -5.64
CA TYR A 70 -7.52 -4.09 -5.42
C TYR A 70 -7.67 -3.09 -6.58
N ASN A 71 -6.61 -2.35 -6.91
CA ASN A 71 -6.67 -1.34 -7.97
C ASN A 71 -7.00 -1.94 -9.35
N THR A 72 -6.53 -3.15 -9.67
CA THR A 72 -6.84 -3.80 -10.97
C THR A 72 -8.24 -4.39 -11.05
N SER A 73 -8.89 -4.64 -9.91
CA SER A 73 -10.21 -5.24 -9.83
C SER A 73 -11.33 -4.23 -9.57
N MET A 74 -10.98 -2.96 -9.35
CA MET A 74 -11.92 -1.86 -9.16
C MET A 74 -12.39 -1.31 -10.51
N GLY A 75 -13.70 -1.07 -10.67
CA GLY A 75 -14.30 -0.50 -11.87
C GLY A 75 -15.21 -1.44 -12.68
N GLY A 76 -15.95 -2.33 -11.99
CA GLY A 76 -17.02 -3.12 -12.62
C GLY A 76 -18.16 -2.28 -13.17
#